data_AF-A0A663MZP1-F1
#
_entry.id   AF-A0A663MZP1-F1
#
_cell.length_a   1.000
_cell.length_b   1.000
_cell.length_c   1.000
_cell.angle_alpha   90.00
_cell.angle_beta   90.00
_cell.angle_gamma   90.00
#
_symmetry.space_group_name_H-M   'P 1'
#
loop_
_entity.id
_entity.type
_entity.pdbx_description
1 polymer ?
#
loop_
_entity_poly.entity_id
_entity_poly.type
_entity_poly.pdbx_seq_one_letter_code
_entity_poly.pdbx_strand_id
1 'polypeptide(L)'
;MTEASCSRCPWGRDREETGWVCQGDRSGTACLPVSPSPAGRRELPRAKDLSDSTLSYTETEATNSPNVTPGDFSDASTSPDAMKRSHWCNVAYWEHRTRVGRLYTVYEQSVSIFYDLPQGNGFCLGQLNLENRSETVRRTRSKIGYGILLSKEPDGVWAYNRSEHPIFVNSPTLDIPNCRTLIVRKVMPGYSIKVFDYEKSCLLQHTADLDYADGPYDPNSVRISFAKGWGPCYSRQFITSCPCWLEILLSNNR
;
A
#
# COMPACT_ATOMS: atom_id res chain seq x y z
N MET A 1 5.73 -57.89 -8.29
CA MET A 1 6.26 -56.96 -9.31
C MET A 1 5.08 -56.12 -9.80
N THR A 2 4.87 -54.85 -9.47
CA THR A 2 5.60 -53.90 -8.63
C THR A 2 4.55 -52.84 -8.27
N GLU A 3 4.31 -52.62 -6.98
CA GLU A 3 3.56 -51.46 -6.49
C GLU A 3 4.34 -50.18 -6.85
N ALA A 4 3.66 -49.17 -7.39
CA ALA A 4 4.13 -47.79 -7.36
C ALA A 4 3.26 -47.04 -6.35
N SER A 5 3.68 -47.08 -5.09
CA SER A 5 3.19 -46.21 -4.02
C SER A 5 3.57 -44.76 -4.34
N CYS A 6 2.59 -43.93 -4.68
CA CYS A 6 2.78 -42.47 -4.71
C CYS A 6 2.63 -41.94 -3.29
N SER A 7 3.73 -41.97 -2.54
CA SER A 7 3.81 -41.45 -1.18
C SER A 7 4.00 -39.93 -1.19
N ARG A 8 3.13 -39.24 -0.42
CA ARG A 8 3.25 -37.86 0.10
C ARG A 8 2.91 -36.67 -0.82
N CYS A 9 1.64 -36.28 -0.78
CA CYS A 9 1.25 -34.86 -0.81
C CYS A 9 1.56 -34.23 0.57
N PRO A 10 2.19 -33.03 0.68
CA PRO A 10 2.45 -32.39 1.97
C PRO A 10 1.26 -31.58 2.52
N TRP A 11 0.10 -31.61 1.86
CA TRP A 11 -1.12 -30.96 2.32
C TRP A 11 -2.11 -32.03 2.79
N GLY A 12 -1.75 -32.71 3.88
CA GLY A 12 -2.71 -33.46 4.67
C GLY A 12 -3.51 -32.49 5.53
N ARG A 13 -4.72 -32.13 5.08
CA ARG A 13 -5.82 -31.81 5.99
C ARG A 13 -7.16 -31.97 5.30
N ASP A 14 -8.09 -32.50 6.07
CA ASP A 14 -9.36 -33.09 5.67
C ASP A 14 -10.31 -32.15 4.93
N ARG A 15 -11.07 -32.76 4.01
CA ARG A 15 -12.29 -32.20 3.43
C ARG A 15 -13.31 -32.03 4.55
N GLU A 16 -13.58 -30.80 4.94
CA GLU A 16 -14.89 -30.27 5.38
C GLU A 16 -14.68 -28.92 6.08
N GLU A 17 -14.42 -27.83 5.33
CA GLU A 17 -14.79 -26.46 5.77
C GLU A 17 -14.55 -25.34 4.72
N THR A 18 -14.44 -25.66 3.45
CA THR A 18 -14.45 -24.62 2.41
C THR A 18 -15.37 -25.08 1.29
N GLY A 19 -16.35 -24.25 0.94
CA GLY A 19 -17.38 -24.53 -0.06
C GLY A 19 -16.80 -24.69 -1.47
N TRP A 20 -16.20 -25.84 -1.74
CA TRP A 20 -15.74 -26.25 -3.06
C TRP A 20 -16.49 -27.52 -3.48
N VAL A 21 -17.26 -27.44 -4.56
CA VAL A 21 -17.80 -28.62 -5.25
C VAL A 21 -16.96 -28.89 -6.47
N CYS A 22 -16.41 -30.11 -6.57
CA CYS A 22 -15.78 -30.62 -7.77
C CYS A 22 -16.86 -31.13 -8.72
N GLN A 23 -17.00 -30.52 -9.90
CA GLN A 23 -17.71 -31.16 -11.01
C GLN A 23 -16.66 -31.61 -12.02
N GLY A 24 -16.53 -32.93 -12.17
CA GLY A 24 -15.54 -33.52 -13.06
C GLY A 24 -16.04 -33.51 -14.49
N ASP A 25 -15.22 -33.01 -15.41
CA ASP A 25 -15.23 -33.44 -16.79
C ASP A 25 -13.82 -33.46 -17.39
N ARG A 26 -13.60 -34.44 -18.27
CA ARG A 26 -12.30 -34.84 -18.80
C ARG A 26 -11.70 -33.77 -19.72
N SER A 27 -10.89 -32.87 -19.17
CA SER A 27 -9.57 -32.42 -19.69
C SER A 27 -9.18 -31.07 -19.06
N GLY A 28 -8.15 -31.07 -18.21
CA GLY A 28 -7.37 -29.89 -17.83
C GLY A 28 -8.04 -28.87 -16.88
N THR A 29 -7.57 -28.81 -15.63
CA THR A 29 -8.13 -27.95 -14.57
C THR A 29 -7.74 -26.47 -14.75
N ALA A 30 -8.71 -25.62 -15.06
CA ALA A 30 -8.62 -24.16 -14.93
C ALA A 30 -9.75 -23.68 -13.99
N CYS A 31 -9.41 -22.94 -12.94
CA CYS A 31 -10.38 -22.35 -12.03
C CYS A 31 -10.70 -20.91 -12.49
N LEU A 32 -11.92 -20.67 -12.98
CA LEU A 32 -12.43 -19.33 -13.27
C LEU A 32 -13.57 -18.98 -12.29
N PRO A 33 -13.61 -17.78 -11.69
CA PRO A 33 -14.77 -17.31 -10.96
C PRO A 33 -15.88 -16.82 -11.90
N VAL A 34 -17.12 -17.20 -11.59
CA VAL A 34 -18.35 -16.72 -12.26
C VAL A 34 -18.61 -15.27 -11.84
N SER A 35 -18.76 -14.37 -12.81
CA SER A 35 -19.16 -12.97 -12.58
C SER A 35 -20.66 -12.79 -12.81
N PRO A 36 -21.40 -12.06 -11.96
CA PRO A 36 -22.71 -11.55 -12.32
C PRO A 36 -22.57 -10.24 -13.13
N SER A 37 -23.30 -10.15 -14.24
CA SER A 37 -23.30 -9.01 -15.17
C SER A 37 -23.87 -7.72 -14.56
N PRO A 38 -23.35 -6.51 -14.87
CA PRO A 38 -24.06 -5.26 -14.60
C PRO A 38 -24.89 -4.83 -15.81
N ALA A 39 -26.22 -4.84 -15.65
CA ALA A 39 -27.15 -4.23 -16.59
C ALA A 39 -27.37 -2.74 -16.26
N GLY A 40 -27.30 -1.88 -17.28
CA GLY A 40 -28.02 -0.60 -17.36
C GLY A 40 -27.33 0.64 -16.75
N ARG A 41 -26.62 1.41 -17.59
CA ARG A 41 -26.33 2.84 -17.30
C ARG A 41 -27.10 3.70 -18.30
N ARG A 42 -28.14 4.39 -17.83
CA ARG A 42 -28.82 5.48 -18.54
C ARG A 42 -28.02 6.77 -18.35
N GLU A 43 -27.79 7.49 -19.45
CA GLU A 43 -27.19 8.83 -19.47
C GLU A 43 -28.19 9.89 -18.97
N LEU A 44 -27.70 10.93 -18.31
CA LEU A 44 -28.40 12.21 -18.13
C LEU A 44 -27.44 13.39 -18.39
N PRO A 45 -27.90 14.49 -19.01
CA PRO A 45 -27.01 15.48 -19.63
C PRO A 45 -26.58 16.63 -18.70
N ARG A 46 -25.49 17.29 -19.12
CA ARG A 46 -24.83 18.48 -18.56
C ARG A 46 -25.77 19.67 -18.38
N ALA A 47 -25.56 20.45 -17.30
CA ALA A 47 -26.03 21.83 -17.17
C ALA A 47 -24.85 22.81 -17.10
N LYS A 48 -25.07 23.98 -17.69
CA LYS A 48 -24.12 25.03 -18.09
C LYS A 48 -23.82 26.03 -16.96
N ASP A 49 -22.70 26.72 -17.16
CA ASP A 49 -22.23 27.93 -16.49
C ASP A 49 -23.29 29.04 -16.34
N LEU A 50 -23.18 29.81 -15.26
CA LEU A 50 -23.73 31.15 -15.14
C LEU A 50 -22.76 32.04 -14.34
N SER A 51 -22.27 33.07 -15.02
CA SER A 51 -21.46 34.18 -14.52
C SER A 51 -22.31 35.39 -14.15
N ASP A 52 -21.88 36.07 -13.09
CA ASP A 52 -21.79 37.54 -12.88
C ASP A 52 -23.03 38.44 -12.94
N SER A 53 -23.16 39.31 -11.93
CA SER A 53 -23.54 40.74 -12.00
C SER A 53 -23.82 41.34 -10.61
N THR A 54 -22.88 42.18 -10.14
CA THR A 54 -22.99 43.60 -9.71
C THR A 54 -24.40 44.24 -9.68
N LEU A 55 -24.82 45.20 -8.84
CA LEU A 55 -24.26 46.31 -8.03
C LEU A 55 -25.30 46.66 -6.92
N SER A 56 -24.94 47.45 -5.89
CA SER A 56 -25.24 48.91 -5.75
C SER A 56 -25.53 49.48 -4.33
N TYR A 57 -25.22 50.79 -4.21
CA TYR A 57 -25.61 51.89 -3.28
C TYR A 57 -25.21 51.84 -1.77
N THR A 58 -24.70 52.89 -1.08
CA THR A 58 -24.65 54.38 -1.24
C THR A 58 -23.53 55.05 -0.39
N GLU A 59 -23.10 56.26 -0.78
CA GLU A 59 -22.20 57.25 -0.11
C GLU A 59 -22.66 57.72 1.30
N THR A 60 -21.79 58.16 2.21
CA THR A 60 -21.33 59.57 2.35
C THR A 60 -20.22 59.78 3.40
N GLU A 61 -19.56 60.94 3.27
CA GLU A 61 -18.27 61.43 3.77
C GLU A 61 -18.12 61.65 5.30
N ALA A 62 -16.87 61.63 5.80
CA ALA A 62 -16.27 62.70 6.62
C ALA A 62 -14.76 62.46 6.90
N THR A 63 -13.99 63.52 6.80
CA THR A 63 -12.53 63.69 6.97
C THR A 63 -12.05 63.70 8.43
N ASN A 64 -10.86 63.13 8.71
CA ASN A 64 -9.72 63.73 9.47
C ASN A 64 -8.69 62.68 9.97
N SER A 65 -7.41 62.90 9.66
CA SER A 65 -6.21 62.26 10.30
C SER A 65 -5.78 63.06 11.55
N PRO A 66 -4.67 62.78 12.32
CA PRO A 66 -3.60 61.76 12.23
C PRO A 66 -3.09 61.13 13.58
N ASN A 67 -2.14 60.18 13.47
CA ASN A 67 -1.05 59.73 14.39
C ASN A 67 -1.16 59.79 15.93
N VAL A 68 -0.78 58.68 16.62
CA VAL A 68 0.38 58.48 17.56
C VAL A 68 0.15 57.24 18.47
N THR A 69 1.23 56.45 18.62
CA THR A 69 1.61 55.26 19.46
C THR A 69 1.26 55.26 20.96
N PRO A 70 1.74 54.31 21.82
CA PRO A 70 1.94 52.84 21.75
C PRO A 70 1.37 52.11 23.01
N GLY A 71 1.15 50.78 22.97
CA GLY A 71 0.91 50.02 24.21
C GLY A 71 0.42 48.59 24.02
N ASP A 72 1.13 47.66 24.65
CA ASP A 72 0.93 46.22 24.81
C ASP A 72 -0.51 45.73 24.75
N PHE A 73 -0.75 44.61 24.04
CA PHE A 73 -1.43 43.42 24.58
C PHE A 73 -1.01 42.19 23.77
N SER A 74 -0.46 41.20 24.48
CA SER A 74 -0.36 39.82 24.01
C SER A 74 -1.74 39.35 23.57
N ASP A 75 -1.88 38.80 22.37
CA ASP A 75 -2.90 37.77 22.18
C ASP A 75 -2.55 36.72 21.13
N ALA A 76 -2.83 35.50 21.53
CA ALA A 76 -2.45 34.28 20.85
C ALA A 76 -3.20 34.14 19.52
N SER A 77 -2.48 34.15 18.41
CA SER A 77 -2.97 33.53 17.17
C SER A 77 -2.45 32.10 17.07
N THR A 78 -2.75 31.27 18.06
CA THR A 78 -2.85 29.82 17.83
C THR A 78 -4.05 29.61 16.91
N SER A 79 -3.77 29.57 15.61
CA SER A 79 -4.72 29.06 14.61
C SER A 79 -5.25 27.70 15.10
N PRO A 80 -6.58 27.52 15.25
CA PRO A 80 -7.16 26.24 15.65
C PRO A 80 -7.04 25.15 14.57
N ASP A 81 -6.46 25.45 13.40
CA ASP A 81 -6.53 24.57 12.22
C ASP A 81 -5.25 23.77 11.94
N ALA A 82 -4.29 23.81 12.87
CA ALA A 82 -3.22 22.81 12.92
C ALA A 82 -3.72 21.55 13.64
N MET A 83 -4.87 20.98 13.23
CA MET A 83 -5.07 19.55 13.37
C MET A 83 -3.88 18.91 12.66
N LYS A 84 -2.87 18.47 13.42
CA LYS A 84 -1.74 17.69 12.88
C LYS A 84 -2.38 16.54 12.12
N ARG A 85 -2.44 16.64 10.78
CA ARG A 85 -2.81 15.52 9.94
C ARG A 85 -1.82 14.42 10.29
N SER A 86 -2.29 13.43 11.03
CA SER A 86 -1.46 12.33 11.46
C SER A 86 -1.24 11.46 10.23
N HIS A 87 0.01 11.35 9.80
CA HIS A 87 0.33 10.38 8.76
C HIS A 87 0.19 8.98 9.35
N TRP A 88 -0.37 8.07 8.57
CA TRP A 88 -0.55 6.69 9.03
C TRP A 88 0.57 5.77 8.54
N CYS A 89 1.29 6.16 7.47
CA CYS A 89 2.52 5.48 7.08
C CYS A 89 3.51 6.38 6.35
N ASN A 90 4.75 5.91 6.28
CA ASN A 90 5.78 6.41 5.37
C ASN A 90 6.18 5.29 4.41
N VAL A 91 6.39 5.64 3.13
CA VAL A 91 6.82 4.69 2.11
C VAL A 91 8.25 5.02 1.68
N ALA A 92 9.16 4.06 1.80
CA ALA A 92 10.51 4.13 1.26
C ALA A 92 10.61 3.27 0.00
N TYR A 93 11.23 3.82 -1.05
CA TYR A 93 11.56 3.06 -2.25
C TYR A 93 13.04 2.66 -2.25
N TRP A 94 13.30 1.42 -2.65
CA TRP A 94 14.61 0.81 -2.62
C TRP A 94 14.92 0.13 -3.95
N GLU A 95 16.16 0.33 -4.40
CA GLU A 95 16.78 -0.41 -5.49
C GLU A 95 17.93 -1.25 -4.90
N HIS A 96 17.75 -2.56 -4.84
CA HIS A 96 18.65 -3.45 -4.10
C HIS A 96 18.82 -3.03 -2.62
N ARG A 97 20.02 -2.63 -2.21
CA ARG A 97 20.36 -2.16 -0.85
C ARG A 97 20.32 -0.64 -0.72
N THR A 98 20.04 0.08 -1.81
CA THR A 98 20.14 1.53 -1.88
C THR A 98 18.75 2.15 -1.76
N ARG A 99 18.57 3.04 -0.78
CA ARG A 99 17.35 3.85 -0.68
C ARG A 99 17.38 4.90 -1.78
N VAL A 100 16.30 5.00 -2.56
CA VAL A 100 16.21 5.93 -3.68
C VAL A 100 15.10 6.93 -3.41
N GLY A 101 15.46 8.21 -3.35
CA GLY A 101 14.54 9.29 -2.98
C GLY A 101 14.35 9.46 -1.47
N ARG A 102 13.41 10.34 -1.12
CA ARG A 102 13.00 10.62 0.27
C ARG A 102 11.89 9.65 0.69
N LEU A 103 11.58 9.62 1.98
CA LEU A 103 10.36 8.98 2.47
C LEU A 103 9.14 9.74 1.93
N TYR A 104 8.16 8.99 1.44
CA TYR A 104 6.87 9.52 1.03
C TYR A 104 5.87 9.36 2.19
N THR A 105 5.51 10.46 2.82
CA THR A 105 4.59 10.48 3.96
C THR A 105 3.13 10.47 3.48
N VAL A 106 2.32 9.55 4.03
CA VAL A 106 0.94 9.33 3.60
C VAL A 106 -0.03 9.79 4.68
N TYR A 107 -0.85 10.78 4.33
CA TYR A 107 -1.88 11.36 5.19
C TYR A 107 -3.28 10.85 4.83
N GLU A 108 -3.56 10.74 3.52
CA GLU A 108 -4.85 10.27 3.00
C GLU A 108 -5.08 8.79 3.27
N GLN A 109 -6.33 8.36 3.42
CA GLN A 109 -6.69 6.97 3.70
C GLN A 109 -6.15 5.98 2.65
N SER A 110 -5.92 6.43 1.41
CA SER A 110 -5.31 5.61 0.36
C SER A 110 -4.24 6.36 -0.42
N VAL A 111 -3.25 5.62 -0.93
CA VAL A 111 -2.18 6.14 -1.77
C VAL A 111 -1.88 5.19 -2.92
N SER A 112 -1.78 5.77 -4.11
CA SER A 112 -1.39 5.07 -5.33
C SER A 112 0.13 5.17 -5.50
N ILE A 113 0.81 4.04 -5.69
CA ILE A 113 2.26 3.97 -5.90
C ILE A 113 2.51 3.31 -7.27
N PHE A 114 3.13 4.01 -8.20
CA PHE A 114 3.17 3.63 -9.61
C PHE A 114 4.49 4.03 -10.27
N TYR A 115 4.78 3.51 -11.47
CA TYR A 115 5.97 3.90 -12.22
C TYR A 115 5.82 5.29 -12.81
N ASP A 116 4.90 5.46 -13.77
CA ASP A 116 4.63 6.72 -14.41
C ASP A 116 3.16 6.72 -14.86
N LEU A 117 2.40 7.72 -14.44
CA LEU A 117 0.98 7.86 -14.75
C LEU A 117 0.66 9.36 -14.91
N PRO A 118 0.29 9.83 -16.12
CA PRO A 118 0.14 11.26 -16.41
C PRO A 118 -0.87 11.99 -15.52
N GLN A 119 -1.88 11.27 -15.02
CA GLN A 119 -2.93 11.78 -14.13
C GLN A 119 -2.93 11.06 -12.77
N GLY A 120 -1.80 10.43 -12.42
CA GLY A 120 -1.67 9.70 -11.16
C GLY A 120 -1.44 10.64 -9.99
N ASN A 121 -2.35 10.62 -9.02
CA ASN A 121 -2.06 11.17 -7.70
C ASN A 121 -1.39 10.09 -6.83
N GLY A 122 -0.38 10.46 -6.05
CA GLY A 122 0.34 9.58 -5.13
C GLY A 122 1.85 9.56 -5.36
N PHE A 123 2.48 8.40 -5.15
CA PHE A 123 3.93 8.24 -5.18
C PHE A 123 4.40 7.72 -6.55
N CYS A 124 4.90 8.65 -7.38
CA CYS A 124 5.46 8.35 -8.70
C CYS A 124 6.93 7.93 -8.60
N LEU A 125 7.21 6.63 -8.81
CA LEU A 125 8.56 6.07 -8.73
C LEU A 125 9.42 6.45 -9.94
N GLY A 126 8.80 6.82 -11.07
CA GLY A 126 9.45 7.25 -12.31
C GLY A 126 10.22 8.55 -12.15
N GLN A 127 9.76 9.44 -11.26
CA GLN A 127 10.41 10.72 -10.93
C GLN A 127 11.67 10.55 -10.06
N LEU A 128 11.85 9.38 -9.45
CA LEU A 128 13.00 9.11 -8.61
C LEU A 128 14.23 8.86 -9.49
N ASN A 129 15.18 9.79 -9.47
CA ASN A 129 16.43 9.66 -10.21
C ASN A 129 17.51 9.02 -9.35
N LEU A 130 18.18 8.03 -9.95
CA LEU A 130 19.42 7.42 -9.47
C LEU A 130 20.29 7.24 -10.70
N GLU A 131 21.51 7.78 -10.66
CA GLU A 131 22.49 7.60 -11.72
C GLU A 131 22.95 6.13 -11.78
N ASN A 132 23.34 5.67 -12.97
CA ASN A 132 23.98 4.36 -13.16
C ASN A 132 23.19 3.14 -12.66
N ARG A 133 21.87 3.13 -12.90
CA ARG A 133 21.04 1.95 -12.62
C ARG A 133 21.54 0.70 -13.34
N SER A 134 21.40 -0.45 -12.70
CA SER A 134 21.64 -1.73 -13.35
C SER A 134 20.53 -2.06 -14.35
N GLU A 135 20.84 -2.88 -15.34
CA GLU A 135 19.87 -3.31 -16.36
C GLU A 135 18.70 -4.09 -15.74
N THR A 136 18.96 -4.88 -14.69
CA THR A 136 17.93 -5.64 -13.98
C THR A 136 16.95 -4.74 -13.22
N VAL A 137 17.42 -3.61 -12.69
CA VAL A 137 16.58 -2.59 -12.07
C VAL A 137 15.73 -1.90 -13.12
N ARG A 138 16.30 -1.43 -14.24
CA ARG A 138 15.54 -0.79 -15.33
C ARG A 138 14.40 -1.68 -15.83
N ARG A 139 14.68 -2.97 -16.08
CA ARG A 139 13.67 -3.95 -16.50
C ARG A 139 12.61 -4.23 -15.46
N THR A 140 12.95 -4.15 -14.17
CA THR A 140 11.94 -4.34 -13.10
C THR A 140 11.09 -3.08 -12.94
N ARG A 141 11.69 -1.89 -13.02
CA ARG A 141 10.98 -0.60 -12.98
C ARG A 141 9.92 -0.49 -14.08
N SER A 142 10.25 -0.89 -15.31
CA SER A 142 9.27 -0.88 -16.42
C SER A 142 8.09 -1.83 -16.20
N LYS A 143 8.24 -2.86 -15.35
CA LYS A 143 7.17 -3.81 -15.01
C LYS A 143 6.23 -3.31 -13.91
N ILE A 144 6.58 -2.23 -13.20
CA ILE A 144 5.75 -1.68 -12.13
C ILE A 144 4.44 -1.13 -12.71
N GLY A 145 4.49 -0.38 -13.82
CA GLY A 145 3.29 0.15 -14.48
C GLY A 145 2.40 0.94 -13.52
N TYR A 146 1.09 0.61 -13.47
CA TYR A 146 0.13 1.18 -12.52
C TYR A 146 0.41 0.84 -11.04
N GLY A 147 1.36 -0.07 -10.78
CA GLY A 147 1.89 -0.40 -9.46
C GLY A 147 0.84 -0.93 -8.49
N ILE A 148 0.74 -0.32 -7.31
CA ILE A 148 -0.19 -0.73 -6.25
C ILE A 148 -1.04 0.44 -5.77
N LEU A 149 -2.17 0.12 -5.16
CA LEU A 149 -2.94 1.02 -4.31
C LEU A 149 -2.84 0.49 -2.88
N LEU A 150 -2.30 1.29 -1.97
CA LEU A 150 -2.36 1.01 -0.54
C LEU A 150 -3.57 1.72 0.05
N SER A 151 -4.38 1.02 0.83
CA SER A 151 -5.45 1.63 1.61
C SER A 151 -5.33 1.24 3.08
N LYS A 152 -5.52 2.24 3.93
CA LYS A 152 -5.84 2.05 5.34
C LYS A 152 -7.32 1.70 5.40
N GLU A 153 -7.69 0.69 6.17
CA GLU A 153 -9.06 0.28 6.44
C GLU A 153 -9.24 0.09 7.95
N PRO A 154 -10.47 -0.02 8.48
CA PRO A 154 -10.69 -0.24 9.91
C PRO A 154 -10.05 -1.52 10.45
N ASP A 155 -9.91 -2.54 9.60
CA ASP A 155 -9.42 -3.88 9.96
C ASP A 155 -7.92 -4.11 9.63
N GLY A 156 -7.24 -3.11 9.09
CA GLY A 156 -5.84 -3.23 8.69
C GLY A 156 -5.45 -2.37 7.50
N VAL A 157 -4.30 -2.68 6.92
CA VAL A 157 -3.79 -2.05 5.69
C VAL A 157 -3.85 -3.06 4.56
N TRP A 158 -4.39 -2.65 3.42
CA TRP A 158 -4.55 -3.45 2.22
C TRP A 158 -3.64 -2.97 1.10
N ALA A 159 -3.14 -3.90 0.30
CA ALA A 159 -2.45 -3.62 -0.95
C ALA A 159 -3.21 -4.27 -2.11
N TYR A 160 -3.65 -3.45 -3.05
CA TYR A 160 -4.26 -3.87 -4.30
C TYR A 160 -3.26 -3.78 -5.45
N ASN A 161 -3.00 -4.91 -6.13
CA ASN A 161 -2.06 -4.97 -7.23
C ASN A 161 -2.72 -4.55 -8.55
N ARG A 162 -2.35 -3.36 -9.04
CA ARG A 162 -2.79 -2.82 -10.33
C ARG A 162 -1.78 -3.02 -11.45
N SER A 163 -0.59 -3.52 -11.14
CA SER A 163 0.43 -3.83 -12.14
C SER A 163 0.09 -5.09 -12.92
N GLU A 164 0.68 -5.25 -14.10
CA GLU A 164 0.56 -6.46 -14.92
C GLU A 164 1.44 -7.62 -14.42
N HIS A 165 2.18 -7.41 -13.35
CA HIS A 165 3.13 -8.38 -12.81
C HIS A 165 2.80 -8.73 -11.35
N PRO A 166 3.21 -9.90 -10.85
CA PRO A 166 3.01 -10.23 -9.45
C PRO A 166 3.83 -9.30 -8.55
N ILE A 167 3.28 -8.97 -7.39
CA ILE A 167 4.02 -8.41 -6.26
C ILE A 167 4.23 -9.48 -5.20
N PHE A 168 5.23 -9.28 -4.36
CA PHE A 168 5.61 -10.21 -3.31
C PHE A 168 5.65 -9.47 -1.99
N VAL A 169 4.92 -9.94 -1.00
CA VAL A 169 4.67 -9.23 0.25
C VAL A 169 5.16 -10.06 1.44
N ASN A 170 5.90 -9.41 2.33
CA ASN A 170 6.23 -9.90 3.66
C ASN A 170 5.77 -8.86 4.68
N SER A 171 5.21 -9.34 5.80
CA SER A 171 4.75 -8.49 6.89
C SER A 171 4.71 -9.28 8.19
N PRO A 172 4.93 -8.63 9.33
CA PRO A 172 4.80 -9.24 10.65
C PRO A 172 3.47 -9.95 10.90
N THR A 173 2.35 -9.32 10.53
CA THR A 173 1.01 -9.84 10.82
C THR A 173 0.56 -10.92 9.83
N LEU A 174 1.39 -11.14 8.82
CA LEU A 174 1.24 -12.13 7.79
C LEU A 174 1.96 -13.43 8.18
N ASP A 175 2.91 -13.40 9.10
CA ASP A 175 3.61 -14.60 9.53
C ASP A 175 2.71 -15.50 10.39
N ILE A 176 3.04 -16.80 10.42
CA ILE A 176 2.30 -17.78 11.22
C ILE A 176 2.86 -17.73 12.65
N PRO A 177 2.01 -17.56 13.70
CA PRO A 177 2.45 -17.60 15.08
C PRO A 177 3.27 -18.88 15.35
N ASN A 178 4.41 -18.74 16.02
CA ASN A 178 5.36 -19.83 16.35
C ASN A 178 6.17 -20.39 15.16
N CYS A 179 6.05 -19.81 13.96
CA CYS A 179 6.90 -20.19 12.83
C CYS A 179 7.99 -19.13 12.60
N ARG A 180 9.26 -19.52 12.76
CA ARG A 180 10.42 -18.64 12.47
C ARG A 180 10.73 -18.52 10.97
N THR A 181 9.86 -19.04 10.10
CA THR A 181 10.11 -19.02 8.66
C THR A 181 9.57 -17.73 8.06
N LEU A 182 10.43 -16.95 7.41
CA LEU A 182 10.02 -15.76 6.66
C LEU A 182 8.99 -16.14 5.59
N ILE A 183 7.77 -15.59 5.70
CA ILE A 183 6.70 -15.84 4.73
C ILE A 183 6.63 -14.70 3.72
N VAL A 184 6.73 -15.05 2.44
CA VAL A 184 6.51 -14.12 1.32
C VAL A 184 5.31 -14.59 0.51
N ARG A 185 4.24 -13.80 0.54
CA ARG A 185 3.02 -14.08 -0.23
C ARG A 185 3.11 -13.42 -1.61
N LYS A 186 2.80 -14.20 -2.64
CA LYS A 186 2.69 -13.72 -4.03
C LYS A 186 1.27 -13.23 -4.28
N VAL A 187 1.13 -12.01 -4.80
CA VAL A 187 -0.16 -11.39 -5.14
C VAL A 187 -0.18 -11.15 -6.64
N MET A 188 -1.16 -11.74 -7.32
CA MET A 188 -1.30 -11.65 -8.78
C MET A 188 -1.91 -10.29 -9.19
N PRO A 189 -1.73 -9.86 -10.45
CA PRO A 189 -2.43 -8.70 -11.02
C PRO A 189 -3.95 -8.78 -10.78
N GLY A 190 -4.55 -7.67 -10.32
CA GLY A 190 -5.99 -7.60 -10.06
C GLY A 190 -6.44 -8.19 -8.72
N TYR A 191 -5.52 -8.69 -7.89
CA TYR A 191 -5.83 -9.19 -6.55
C TYR A 191 -5.38 -8.21 -5.46
N SER A 192 -6.05 -8.29 -4.31
CA SER A 192 -5.68 -7.56 -3.09
C SER A 192 -5.25 -8.52 -1.99
N ILE A 193 -4.52 -7.98 -1.01
CA ILE A 193 -4.14 -8.69 0.21
C ILE A 193 -4.16 -7.71 1.38
N LYS A 194 -4.62 -8.16 2.55
CA LYS A 194 -4.41 -7.45 3.81
C LYS A 194 -2.94 -7.59 4.21
N VAL A 195 -2.14 -6.56 3.97
CA VAL A 195 -0.70 -6.58 4.22
C VAL A 195 -0.37 -6.34 5.68
N PHE A 196 -1.26 -5.71 6.44
CA PHE A 196 -1.10 -5.53 7.88
C PHE A 196 -2.44 -5.66 8.58
N ASP A 197 -2.49 -6.45 9.66
CA ASP A 197 -3.71 -6.71 10.42
C ASP A 197 -3.56 -6.13 11.83
N TYR A 198 -4.44 -5.18 12.18
CA TYR A 198 -4.31 -4.43 13.43
C TYR A 198 -4.53 -5.29 14.67
N GLU A 199 -5.46 -6.25 14.61
CA GLU A 199 -5.73 -7.17 15.70
C GLU A 199 -4.52 -8.08 15.94
N LYS A 200 -3.99 -8.69 14.86
CA LYS A 200 -2.80 -9.54 14.97
C LYS A 200 -1.57 -8.78 15.45
N SER A 201 -1.39 -7.53 15.02
CA SER A 201 -0.27 -6.72 15.48
C SER A 201 -0.35 -6.43 16.98
N CYS A 202 -1.56 -6.17 17.50
CA CYS A 202 -1.78 -6.01 18.94
C CYS A 202 -1.35 -7.29 19.71
N LEU A 203 -1.81 -8.46 19.25
CA LEU A 203 -1.44 -9.75 19.85
C LEU A 203 0.08 -9.99 19.82
N LEU A 204 0.72 -9.72 18.67
CA LEU A 204 2.17 -9.90 18.50
C LEU A 204 2.97 -8.99 19.43
N GLN A 205 2.51 -7.76 19.66
CA GLN A 205 3.15 -6.81 20.57
C GLN A 205 3.13 -7.33 22.02
N HIS A 206 2.03 -7.95 22.45
CA HIS A 206 1.95 -8.57 23.78
C HIS A 206 2.83 -9.82 23.93
N THR A 207 3.11 -10.55 22.83
CA THR A 207 3.97 -11.75 22.86
C THR A 207 5.46 -11.45 22.69
N ALA A 208 5.81 -10.32 22.06
CA ALA A 208 7.19 -9.94 21.80
C ALA A 208 7.99 -9.64 23.08
N ASP A 209 7.29 -9.26 24.16
CA ASP A 209 7.89 -9.03 25.48
C ASP A 209 8.42 -10.31 26.16
N LEU A 210 8.09 -11.49 25.64
CA LEU A 210 8.35 -12.74 26.37
C LEU A 210 9.48 -13.63 25.84
N ASP A 211 9.94 -13.59 24.57
CA ASP A 211 11.00 -14.57 24.19
C ASP A 211 11.79 -14.43 22.86
N TYR A 212 11.74 -13.33 22.10
CA TYR A 212 12.37 -13.37 20.75
C TYR A 212 13.11 -12.09 20.32
N ALA A 213 14.26 -11.86 20.93
CA ALA A 213 15.27 -10.94 20.43
C ALA A 213 16.25 -11.69 19.51
N ASP A 214 15.90 -11.88 18.23
CA ASP A 214 16.90 -12.21 17.22
C ASP A 214 16.93 -11.10 16.16
N GLY A 215 17.71 -10.07 16.49
CA GLY A 215 18.04 -8.94 15.61
C GLY A 215 17.03 -7.77 15.58
N PRO A 216 17.40 -6.65 14.95
CA PRO A 216 16.52 -5.49 14.80
C PRO A 216 15.42 -5.81 13.77
N TYR A 217 14.30 -6.31 14.27
CA TYR A 217 13.07 -6.52 13.52
C TYR A 217 12.09 -5.37 13.80
N ASP A 218 11.55 -4.75 12.75
CA ASP A 218 10.53 -3.71 12.89
C ASP A 218 9.13 -4.32 12.78
N PRO A 219 8.36 -4.42 13.89
CA PRO A 219 7.02 -5.02 13.91
C PRO A 219 5.97 -4.19 13.16
N ASN A 220 6.31 -2.99 12.70
CA ASN A 220 5.44 -2.08 11.96
C ASN A 220 5.90 -1.88 10.50
N SER A 221 6.86 -2.67 10.02
CA SER A 221 7.39 -2.58 8.66
C SER A 221 6.82 -3.66 7.75
N VAL A 222 6.16 -3.24 6.68
CA VAL A 222 5.69 -4.10 5.59
C VAL A 222 6.60 -3.95 4.39
N ARG A 223 6.96 -5.07 3.77
CA ARG A 223 7.92 -5.13 2.67
C ARG A 223 7.27 -5.68 1.41
N ILE A 224 7.37 -4.94 0.31
CA ILE A 224 6.74 -5.32 -0.98
C ILE A 224 7.75 -5.24 -2.11
N SER A 225 8.01 -6.35 -2.80
CA SER A 225 8.86 -6.38 -4.00
C SER A 225 8.03 -6.46 -5.28
N PHE A 226 8.44 -5.74 -6.32
CA PHE A 226 7.81 -5.77 -7.62
C PHE A 226 8.42 -6.84 -8.52
N ALA A 227 7.56 -7.66 -9.16
CA ALA A 227 7.89 -8.68 -10.16
C ALA A 227 8.86 -9.80 -9.73
N LYS A 228 9.58 -9.66 -8.61
CA LYS A 228 10.59 -10.60 -8.12
C LYS A 228 10.31 -11.00 -6.67
N GLY A 229 10.17 -12.30 -6.42
CA GLY A 229 10.04 -12.86 -5.08
C GLY A 229 11.39 -13.10 -4.40
N TRP A 230 11.33 -13.27 -3.08
CA TRP A 230 12.48 -13.63 -2.24
C TRP A 230 12.05 -14.55 -1.10
N GLY A 231 13.02 -15.14 -0.41
CA GLY A 231 12.83 -16.08 0.69
C GLY A 231 13.15 -17.52 0.29
N PRO A 232 12.88 -18.49 1.18
CA PRO A 232 13.33 -19.88 1.03
C PRO A 232 12.86 -20.57 -0.26
N CYS A 233 11.69 -20.19 -0.78
CA CYS A 233 11.10 -20.75 -1.98
C CYS A 233 11.55 -20.05 -3.28
N TYR A 234 12.51 -19.13 -3.21
CA TYR A 234 12.97 -18.32 -4.34
C TYR A 234 14.50 -18.33 -4.44
N SER A 235 15.02 -17.99 -5.63
CA SER A 235 16.47 -17.86 -5.82
C SER A 235 17.09 -16.71 -5.03
N ARG A 236 16.29 -15.68 -4.70
CA ARG A 236 16.71 -14.55 -3.87
C ARG A 236 16.37 -14.85 -2.42
N GLN A 237 17.35 -14.88 -1.53
CA GLN A 237 17.09 -15.16 -0.11
C GLN A 237 16.63 -13.90 0.67
N PHE A 238 17.14 -12.73 0.29
CA PHE A 238 16.87 -11.47 0.97
C PHE A 238 16.13 -10.48 0.07
N ILE A 239 15.29 -9.64 0.66
CA ILE A 239 14.59 -8.58 -0.07
C ILE A 239 15.57 -7.59 -0.72
N THR A 240 16.72 -7.34 -0.10
CA THR A 240 17.76 -6.47 -0.65
C THR A 240 18.41 -7.02 -1.92
N SER A 241 18.18 -8.30 -2.22
CA SER A 241 18.54 -8.88 -3.52
C SER A 241 17.50 -8.56 -4.60
N CYS A 242 16.30 -8.09 -4.26
CA CYS A 242 15.28 -7.70 -5.22
C CYS A 242 15.67 -6.37 -5.91
N PRO A 243 15.46 -6.24 -7.23
CA PRO A 243 15.84 -5.03 -7.95
C PRO A 243 15.03 -3.79 -7.54
N CYS A 244 13.73 -3.95 -7.25
CA CYS A 244 12.85 -2.84 -6.88
C CYS A 244 11.87 -3.30 -5.80
N TRP A 245 11.87 -2.61 -4.67
CA TRP A 245 10.98 -2.93 -3.56
C TRP A 245 10.63 -1.68 -2.75
N LEU A 246 9.59 -1.82 -1.93
CA LEU A 246 9.06 -0.81 -1.04
C LEU A 246 9.16 -1.31 0.40
N GLU A 247 9.44 -0.37 1.29
CA GLU A 247 9.27 -0.54 2.72
C GLU A 247 8.20 0.44 3.19
N ILE A 248 7.14 -0.07 3.81
CA ILE A 248 6.02 0.71 4.32
C ILE A 248 6.15 0.68 5.84
N LEU A 249 6.42 1.84 6.41
CA LEU A 249 6.61 2.05 7.84
C LEU A 249 5.31 2.59 8.43
N LEU A 250 4.59 1.75 9.16
CA LEU A 250 3.31 2.12 9.76
C LEU A 250 3.54 2.97 11.00
N SER A 251 2.76 4.04 11.14
CA SER A 251 2.82 4.90 12.31
C SER A 251 2.07 4.27 13.47
N ASN A 252 2.64 4.36 14.67
CA ASN A 252 2.07 3.78 15.88
C ASN A 252 0.86 4.55 16.44
N ASN A 253 0.43 5.62 15.76
CA ASN A 253 -0.74 6.42 16.13
C ASN A 253 -2.01 5.66 15.72
N ARG A 254 -2.35 4.65 16.53
CA ARG A 254 -3.64 3.94 16.48
C ARG A 254 -4.71 4.76 17.16
#